data_AF-A0A537M688-F1
#
_entry.id   AF-A0A537M688-F1
#
_cell.length_a   1.000
_cell.length_b   1.000
_cell.length_c   1.000
_cell.angle_alpha   90.00
_cell.angle_beta   90.00
_cell.angle_gamma   90.00
#
_symmetry.space_group_name_H-M   'P 1'
#
loop_
_entity.id
_entity.type
_entity.pdbx_description
1 polymer ?
#
loop_
_entity_poly.entity_id
_entity_poly.type
_entity_poly.pdbx_seq_one_letter_code
_entity_poly.pdbx_strand_id
1 'polypeptide(L)'
;MKGKRFQSTIFAGHIDAAMIVTNPATQARFHAMQIRTLHGMMDVVADPAIVVREPVMDGVVRETFWLSGRVLDTLDAVRNGGRL
;
A
#
# COMPACT_ATOMS: atom_id res chain seq x y z
N MET A 1 24.82 24.51 -4.65
CA MET A 1 23.95 23.59 -3.88
C MET A 1 23.11 22.76 -4.85
N LYS A 2 23.36 21.44 -4.96
CA LYS A 2 22.49 20.56 -5.78
C LYS A 2 21.24 20.22 -4.96
N GLY A 3 20.08 20.67 -5.41
CA GLY A 3 18.79 20.31 -4.79
C GLY A 3 18.57 18.80 -4.86
N LYS A 4 18.23 18.17 -3.73
CA LYS A 4 17.85 16.75 -3.71
C LYS A 4 16.58 16.60 -4.55
N ARG A 5 16.70 15.87 -5.66
CA ARG A 5 15.57 15.53 -6.51
C ARG A 5 14.83 14.38 -5.85
N PHE A 6 13.70 14.73 -5.29
CA PHE A 6 12.64 13.83 -4.91
C PHE A 6 12.35 12.88 -6.10
N GLN A 7 12.54 11.56 -5.90
CA GLN A 7 12.20 10.51 -6.86
C GLN A 7 10.85 9.88 -6.50
N SER A 8 9.93 9.89 -7.46
CA SER A 8 8.63 9.24 -7.36
C SER A 8 8.72 7.78 -7.80
N THR A 9 8.04 6.89 -7.08
CA THR A 9 8.01 5.44 -7.36
C THR A 9 6.81 5.11 -8.23
N ILE A 10 6.98 4.18 -9.18
CA ILE A 10 5.90 3.60 -9.97
C ILE A 10 5.47 2.29 -9.30
N PHE A 11 4.17 2.11 -9.11
CA PHE A 11 3.58 0.90 -8.56
C PHE A 11 2.45 0.44 -9.48
N ALA A 12 2.46 -0.83 -9.86
CA ALA A 12 1.39 -1.42 -10.64
C ALA A 12 1.23 -2.92 -10.36
N GLY A 13 0.00 -3.41 -10.45
CA GLY A 13 -0.33 -4.81 -10.24
C GLY A 13 -1.81 -5.12 -10.45
N HIS A 14 -2.18 -6.38 -10.25
CA HIS A 14 -3.56 -6.86 -10.33
C HIS A 14 -4.16 -7.01 -8.93
N ILE A 15 -5.45 -6.72 -8.80
CA ILE A 15 -6.20 -6.89 -7.56
C ILE A 15 -6.59 -8.37 -7.43
N ASP A 16 -6.06 -9.03 -6.41
CA ASP A 16 -6.41 -10.42 -6.05
C ASP A 16 -7.45 -10.49 -4.91
N ALA A 17 -7.68 -9.39 -4.19
CA ALA A 17 -8.79 -9.24 -3.25
C ALA A 17 -9.08 -7.75 -3.00
N ALA A 18 -10.33 -7.40 -2.73
CA ALA A 18 -10.72 -6.05 -2.32
C ALA A 18 -11.86 -6.07 -1.29
N MET A 19 -11.79 -5.16 -0.32
CA MET A 19 -12.83 -4.94 0.68
C MET A 19 -12.81 -3.50 1.18
N ILE A 20 -13.89 -3.09 1.86
CA ILE A 20 -13.89 -1.83 2.62
C ILE A 20 -13.49 -2.11 4.05
N VAL A 21 -12.48 -1.37 4.54
CA VAL A 21 -12.07 -1.38 5.94
C VAL A 21 -12.45 -0.06 6.60
N THR A 22 -12.77 -0.10 7.89
CA THR A 22 -13.10 1.09 8.68
C THR A 22 -12.01 1.31 9.72
N ASN A 23 -11.46 2.52 9.78
CA ASN A 23 -10.55 2.90 10.85
C ASN A 23 -11.33 3.04 12.16
N PRO A 24 -11.02 2.26 13.22
CA PRO A 24 -11.79 2.29 14.46
C PRO A 24 -11.68 3.63 15.22
N ALA A 25 -10.59 4.36 15.07
CA ALA A 25 -10.36 5.63 15.76
C ALA A 25 -11.11 6.80 15.12
N THR A 26 -11.25 6.80 13.80
CA THR A 26 -11.85 7.93 13.06
C THR A 26 -13.19 7.59 12.40
N GLN A 27 -13.55 6.31 12.35
CA GLN A 27 -14.69 5.76 11.60
C GLN A 27 -14.63 6.02 10.08
N ALA A 28 -13.50 6.51 9.56
CA ALA A 28 -13.29 6.69 8.13
C ALA A 28 -13.18 5.34 7.41
N ARG A 29 -13.70 5.27 6.18
CA ARG A 29 -13.73 4.06 5.35
C ARG A 29 -12.68 4.15 4.25
N PHE A 30 -12.00 3.04 3.99
CA PHE A 30 -10.94 2.94 2.99
C PHE A 30 -11.10 1.68 2.13
N HIS A 31 -10.60 1.72 0.90
CA HIS A 31 -10.48 0.52 0.08
C HIS A 31 -9.20 -0.22 0.50
N ALA A 32 -9.34 -1.43 1.03
CA ALA A 32 -8.23 -2.35 1.24
C ALA A 32 -8.17 -3.34 0.08
N MET A 33 -6.99 -3.50 -0.50
CA MET A 33 -6.75 -4.36 -1.65
C MET A 33 -5.52 -5.20 -1.41
N GLN A 34 -5.59 -6.46 -1.82
CA GLN A 34 -4.40 -7.28 -2.00
C GLN A 34 -3.98 -7.20 -3.46
N ILE A 35 -2.77 -6.69 -3.71
CA ILE A 35 -2.27 -6.41 -5.05
C ILE A 35 -1.10 -7.32 -5.38
N ARG A 36 -1.26 -8.11 -6.43
CA ARG A 36 -0.20 -8.93 -7.01
C ARG A 36 0.61 -8.13 -8.01
N THR A 37 1.88 -7.97 -7.71
CA THR A 37 2.90 -7.36 -8.57
C THR A 37 3.85 -8.44 -9.12
N LEU A 38 4.76 -8.05 -10.02
CA LEU A 38 5.82 -8.95 -10.49
C LEU A 38 6.76 -9.43 -9.37
N HIS A 39 6.89 -8.65 -8.29
CA HIS A 39 7.82 -8.93 -7.19
C HIS A 39 7.12 -9.57 -5.98
N GLY A 40 5.82 -9.88 -6.09
CA GLY A 40 5.04 -10.50 -5.02
C GLY A 40 3.77 -9.73 -4.68
N MET A 41 3.21 -10.04 -3.51
CA MET A 41 1.95 -9.48 -3.01
C MET A 41 2.19 -8.27 -2.13
N MET A 42 1.31 -7.27 -2.23
CA MET A 42 1.31 -6.10 -1.36
C MET A 42 -0.11 -5.80 -0.90
N ASP A 43 -0.27 -5.58 0.40
CA ASP A 43 -1.51 -5.04 0.95
C ASP A 43 -1.51 -3.52 0.81
N VAL A 44 -2.57 -2.98 0.21
CA VAL A 44 -2.70 -1.55 -0.08
C VAL A 44 -4.01 -1.03 0.47
N VAL A 45 -3.94 0.09 1.19
CA VAL A 45 -5.10 0.83 1.66
C VAL A 45 -5.14 2.18 0.96
N ALA A 46 -6.26 2.47 0.30
CA ALA A 46 -6.47 3.69 -0.48
C ALA A 46 -7.67 4.49 0.04
N ASP A 47 -7.50 5.81 0.09
CA ASP A 47 -8.59 6.74 0.38
C ASP A 47 -9.63 6.70 -0.75
N PRO A 48 -10.94 6.62 -0.47
CA PRO A 48 -11.97 6.62 -1.51
C PRO A 48 -11.90 7.85 -2.43
N ALA A 49 -11.38 8.99 -1.95
CA ALA A 49 -11.28 10.22 -2.74
C ALA A 49 -10.26 10.13 -3.89
N ILE A 50 -9.28 9.22 -3.82
CA ILE A 50 -8.28 9.02 -4.89
C ILE A 50 -8.62 7.83 -5.80
N VAL A 51 -9.59 7.01 -5.41
CA VAL A 51 -10.01 5.82 -6.14
C VAL A 51 -11.10 6.20 -7.14
N VAL A 52 -10.74 6.26 -8.42
CA VAL A 52 -11.66 6.71 -9.49
C VAL A 52 -12.82 5.75 -9.72
N ARG A 53 -12.62 4.46 -9.44
CA ARG A 53 -13.61 3.39 -9.63
C ARG A 53 -13.47 2.33 -8.56
N GLU A 54 -14.58 1.68 -8.22
CA GLU A 54 -14.59 0.58 -7.27
C GLU A 54 -13.55 -0.48 -7.64
N PRO A 55 -12.67 -0.89 -6.72
CA PRO A 55 -11.73 -1.99 -6.93
C PRO A 55 -12.45 -3.30 -7.21
N VAL A 56 -12.03 -4.01 -8.26
CA VAL A 56 -12.58 -5.31 -8.65
C VAL A 56 -11.46 -6.30 -8.88
N MET A 57 -11.77 -7.58 -8.64
CA MET A 57 -10.88 -8.71 -8.95
C MET A 57 -10.33 -8.63 -10.37
N ASP A 58 -9.06 -8.98 -10.53
CA ASP A 58 -8.26 -8.87 -11.76
C ASP A 58 -8.11 -7.45 -12.34
N GLY A 59 -8.75 -6.45 -11.72
CA GLY A 59 -8.57 -5.04 -12.02
C GLY A 59 -7.13 -4.61 -11.82
N VAL A 60 -6.70 -3.61 -12.60
CA VAL A 60 -5.31 -3.12 -12.56
C VAL A 60 -5.23 -1.88 -11.70
N VAL A 61 -4.35 -1.90 -10.70
CA VAL A 61 -3.90 -0.71 -9.99
C VAL A 61 -2.62 -0.22 -10.66
N ARG A 62 -2.53 1.08 -10.91
CA ARG A 62 -1.31 1.73 -11.38
C ARG A 62 -1.26 3.14 -10.84
N GLU A 63 -0.23 3.45 -10.07
CA GLU A 63 -0.04 4.78 -9.51
C GLU A 63 1.42 5.21 -9.46
N THR A 64 1.59 6.53 -9.34
CA THR A 64 2.90 7.14 -9.09
C THR A 64 2.85 7.87 -7.76
N PHE A 65 3.66 7.46 -6.78
CA PHE A 65 3.55 7.99 -5.42
C PHE A 65 4.89 8.03 -4.68
N TRP A 66 4.82 8.64 -3.50
CA TRP A 66 5.90 8.68 -2.51
C TRP A 66 5.90 7.39 -1.69
N LEU A 67 6.82 6.48 -1.97
CA LEU A 67 7.02 5.30 -1.14
C LEU A 67 8.08 5.60 -0.07
N SER A 68 7.70 5.48 1.19
CA SER A 68 8.65 5.44 2.31
C SER A 68 8.45 4.14 3.06
N GLY A 69 9.54 3.48 3.41
CA GLY A 69 9.53 2.29 4.24
C GLY A 69 10.78 2.25 5.10
N ARG A 70 10.69 1.57 6.24
CA ARG A 70 11.86 1.24 7.05
C ARG A 70 12.17 -0.22 6.81
N VAL A 71 13.38 -0.51 6.33
CA VAL A 71 13.87 -1.88 6.34
C VAL A 71 14.10 -2.25 7.80
N LEU A 72 13.37 -3.25 8.27
CA LEU A 72 13.59 -3.84 9.58
C LEU A 72 14.59 -4.98 9.38
N ASP A 73 15.69 -4.96 10.15
CA ASP A 73 16.49 -6.17 10.27
C ASP A 73 15.69 -7.18 11.10
N THR A 74 15.90 -8.47 10.86
CA THR A 74 15.17 -9.58 11.48
C THR A 74 15.21 -9.50 13.01
N LEU A 75 16.27 -8.91 13.57
CA LEU A 75 16.45 -8.70 15.02
C LEU A 75 15.62 -7.53 15.58
N ASP A 76 15.27 -6.54 14.77
CA ASP A 76 14.48 -5.37 15.19
C ASP A 76 12.98 -5.71 15.31
N ALA A 77 12.47 -6.64 14.49
CA ALA A 77 11.09 -7.11 14.60
C ALA A 77 10.86 -7.88 15.92
N VAL A 78 11.82 -8.72 16.31
CA VAL A 78 11.78 -9.49 17.55
C VAL A 78 11.99 -8.60 18.78
N ARG A 79 12.92 -7.64 18.73
CA ARG A 79 13.19 -6.72 19.85
C ARG A 79 12.02 -5.81 20.21
N ASN A 80 11.17 -5.46 19.25
CA ASN A 80 10.02 -4.58 19.47
C ASN A 80 8.71 -5.34 19.73
N GLY A 81 8.76 -6.65 19.99
CA GLY A 81 7.58 -7.45 20.29
C GLY A 81 6.66 -7.73 19.10
N GLY A 82 7.16 -7.57 17.86
CA GLY A 82 6.41 -7.94 16.66
C GLY A 82 6.33 -9.46 16.54
N ARG A 83 5.10 -10.00 16.53
CA ARG A 83 4.86 -11.43 16.30
C ARG A 83 4.84 -11.68 14.78
N LEU A 84 5.60 -12.68 14.33
CA LEU A 84 5.55 -13.20 12.95
C LEU A 84 4.19 -13.82 12.65
#